data_AF-A0A1I1HK35-F1
#
_entry.id   AF-A0A1I1HK35-F1
#
_cell.length_a   1.000
_cell.length_b   1.000
_cell.length_c   1.000
_cell.angle_alpha   90.00
_cell.angle_beta   90.00
_cell.angle_gamma   90.00
#
_symmetry.space_group_name_H-M   'P 1'
#
loop_
_entity.id
_entity.type
_entity.pdbx_description
1 polymer ?
#
loop_
_entity_poly.entity_id
_entity_poly.type
_entity_poly.pdbx_seq_one_letter_code
_entity_poly.pdbx_strand_id
1 'polypeptide(L)' 'MKDIKVGEMIIGASHRPFIIAEMSGNHNQSLERALDIVDAAAKAGAHGLKI' A
#
# COMPACT_ATOMS: atom_id res chain seq x y z
N MET A 1 -9.48 -15.92 13.16
CA MET A 1 -9.70 -14.54 12.68
C MET A 1 -10.72 -14.59 11.55
N LYS A 2 -11.59 -13.60 11.42
CA LYS A 2 -12.52 -13.48 10.29
C LYS A 2 -11.80 -12.82 9.13
N ASP A 3 -12.00 -13.34 7.92
CA ASP A 3 -11.44 -12.75 6.70
C ASP A 3 -12.05 -11.37 6.41
N ILE A 4 -11.22 -10.48 5.87
CA ILE A 4 -11.60 -9.10 5.50
C ILE A 4 -11.33 -8.91 4.01
N LYS A 5 -12.29 -8.31 3.27
CA LYS A 5 -12.10 -7.94 1.86
C LYS A 5 -11.68 -6.47 1.75
N VAL A 6 -10.58 -6.20 1.04
CA VAL A 6 -10.07 -4.86 0.73
C VAL A 6 -9.80 -4.79 -0.78
N GLY A 7 -10.59 -3.99 -1.51
CA GLY A 7 -10.61 -4.04 -2.97
C GLY A 7 -10.92 -5.46 -3.46
N GLU A 8 -10.09 -6.00 -4.34
CA GLU A 8 -10.22 -7.38 -4.84
C GLU A 8 -9.44 -8.42 -4.01
N MET A 9 -8.82 -8.04 -2.90
CA MET A 9 -8.00 -8.93 -2.07
C MET A 9 -8.73 -9.36 -0.79
N ILE A 10 -8.44 -10.60 -0.37
CA ILE A 10 -8.92 -11.17 0.90
C ILE A 10 -7.73 -11.25 1.87
N ILE A 11 -7.91 -10.70 3.06
CA ILE A 11 -6.91 -10.67 4.13
C ILE A 11 -7.38 -11.59 5.25
N GLY A 12 -6.54 -12.54 5.63
CA GLY A 12 -6.80 -13.50 6.69
C GLY A 12 -5.64 -14.45 6.87
N ALA A 13 -5.68 -15.27 7.93
CA ALA A 13 -4.57 -16.15 8.31
C ALA A 13 -4.26 -17.24 7.26
N SER A 14 -5.21 -17.58 6.40
CA SER A 14 -5.08 -18.58 5.34
C SER A 14 -4.75 -17.98 3.96
N HIS A 15 -4.57 -16.66 3.87
CA HIS A 15 -4.30 -15.95 2.61
C HIS A 15 -2.86 -15.44 2.58
N ARG A 16 -2.39 -15.06 1.39
CA ARG A 16 -1.07 -14.44 1.25
C ARG A 16 -1.01 -13.11 2.01
N PRO A 17 0.15 -12.72 2.56
CA PRO A 17 0.31 -11.44 3.24
C PRO A 17 -0.10 -10.27 2.35
N PHE A 18 -0.86 -9.35 2.93
CA PHE A 18 -1.18 -8.07 2.31
C PHE A 18 -0.11 -7.04 2.69
N ILE A 19 0.51 -6.41 1.70
CA ILE A 19 1.69 -5.55 1.87
C ILE A 19 1.27 -4.12 1.59
N ILE A 20 1.44 -3.24 2.57
CA ILE A 20 1.12 -1.82 2.47
C ILE A 20 2.42 -1.03 2.46
N ALA A 21 2.64 -0.26 1.39
CA ALA A 21 3.71 0.73 1.36
C ALA A 21 3.31 1.95 2.21
N GLU A 22 4.27 2.51 2.93
CA GLU A 22 4.07 3.59 3.90
C GLU A 22 4.71 4.88 3.36
N MET A 23 3.88 5.92 3.13
CA MET A 23 4.37 7.22 2.65
C MET A 23 4.52 8.23 3.78
N SER A 24 3.48 8.51 4.60
CA SER A 24 3.51 9.53 5.68
C SER A 24 4.28 10.80 5.27
N GLY A 25 5.13 11.34 6.13
CA GLY A 25 5.94 12.53 5.86
C GLY A 25 7.02 12.36 4.79
N ASN A 26 7.20 11.19 4.17
CA ASN A 26 8.31 10.95 3.22
C ASN A 26 8.18 11.76 1.93
N HIS A 27 6.97 12.24 1.60
CA HIS A 27 6.76 13.17 0.49
C HIS A 27 7.22 14.61 0.79
N ASN A 28 7.53 14.94 2.06
CA ASN A 28 8.07 16.24 2.47
C ASN A 28 7.28 17.45 1.94
N GLN A 29 5.94 17.38 2.03
CA GLN A 29 5.02 18.41 1.52
C GLN A 29 5.10 18.68 0.00
N SER A 30 5.87 17.90 -0.75
CA SER A 30 5.93 17.96 -2.21
C SER A 30 4.93 16.97 -2.82
N LEU A 31 4.06 17.47 -3.71
CA LEU A 31 3.13 16.64 -4.47
C LEU A 31 3.86 15.75 -5.47
N GLU A 32 4.89 16.29 -6.14
CA GLU A 32 5.71 15.54 -7.09
C GLU A 32 6.35 14.32 -6.42
N ARG A 33 6.98 14.51 -5.25
CA ARG A 33 7.55 13.40 -4.48
C ARG A 33 6.49 12.40 -4.01
N ALA A 34 5.29 12.86 -3.67
CA ALA A 34 4.20 11.96 -3.30
C ALA A 34 3.83 11.04 -4.46
N LEU A 35 3.74 11.59 -5.68
CA LEU A 35 3.44 10.83 -6.90
C LEU A 35 4.58 9.87 -7.25
N ASP A 36 5.84 10.27 -7.10
CA ASP A 36 6.99 9.37 -7.30
C ASP A 36 6.97 8.17 -6.35
N ILE A 37 6.58 8.39 -5.08
CA ILE A 37 6.44 7.32 -4.09
C ILE A 37 5.29 6.38 -4.46
N VAL A 38 4.17 6.91 -4.93
CA VAL A 38 3.03 6.10 -5.43
C VAL A 38 3.50 5.18 -6.57
N ASP A 39 4.20 5.74 -7.56
CA ASP A 39 4.70 4.99 -8.70
C ASP A 39 5.71 3.91 -8.28
N ALA A 40 6.62 4.24 -7.36
CA ALA A 40 7.59 3.29 -6.82
C ALA A 40 6.91 2.15 -6.06
N ALA A 41 5.90 2.45 -5.24
CA ALA A 41 5.14 1.45 -4.50
C ALA A 41 4.38 0.49 -5.43
N ALA A 42 3.75 1.02 -6.48
CA ALA A 42 3.06 0.21 -7.48
C ALA A 42 4.03 -0.69 -8.25
N LYS A 43 5.18 -0.15 -8.70
CA LYS A 43 6.23 -0.92 -9.39
C LYS A 43 6.83 -2.02 -8.52
N ALA A 44 6.91 -1.81 -7.20
CA ALA A 44 7.38 -2.80 -6.24
C ALA A 44 6.34 -3.90 -5.94
N GLY A 45 5.10 -3.77 -6.41
CA GLY A 45 4.03 -4.73 -6.16
C GLY A 45 3.36 -4.56 -4.79
N ALA A 46 3.39 -3.36 -4.21
CA ALA A 46 2.60 -3.08 -3.01
C ALA A 46 1.11 -3.26 -3.30
N HIS A 47 0.39 -3.84 -2.35
CA HIS A 47 -1.04 -4.12 -2.46
C HIS A 47 -1.90 -2.89 -2.10
N GLY A 48 -1.34 -1.96 -1.34
CA GLY A 48 -1.94 -0.68 -1.00
C GLY A 48 -0.88 0.33 -0.56
N LEU A 49 -1.29 1.60 -0.49
CA LEU A 49 -0.47 2.70 0.00
C LEU A 49 -1.18 3.36 1.18
N LYS A 50 -0.45 3.60 2.27
CA LYS A 50 -0.92 4.39 3.40
C LYS A 50 -0.22 5.74 3.39
N ILE A 51 -1.02 6.81 3.35
CA ILE A 51 -0.54 8.19 3.48
C ILE A 51 -0.24 8.56 4.93
#